data_AF-A0A3D5UX20-F1
#
_entry.id   AF-A0A3D5UX20-F1
#
_cell.length_a   1.000
_cell.length_b   1.000
_cell.length_c   1.000
_cell.angle_alpha   90.00
_cell.angle_beta   90.00
_cell.angle_gamma   90.00
#
_symmetry.space_group_name_H-M   'P 1'
#
loop_
_entity.id
_entity.type
_entity.pdbx_description
1 polymer ?
#
loop_
_entity_poly.entity_id
_entity_poly.type
_entity_poly.pdbx_seq_one_letter_code
_entity_poly.pdbx_strand_id
1 'polypeptide(L)'
;QEGEAIVHPWINKALEKAQQKVEARNYDIRKNLLKYDNVMNDQRRAIFEQRVELMRADDVSETVEDMRRQVIDDMVSLHVPEKAYAEQWDLAGLKEDAKKNLDLDLPVETWAEEEGIADEEI
;
A
#
# COMPACT_ATOMS: atom_id res chain seq x y z
N GLN A 1 -67.84 -6.98 -11.14
CA GLN A 1 -67.46 -5.72 -10.49
C GLN A 1 -65.95 -5.68 -10.46
N GLU A 2 -65.35 -5.02 -11.45
CA GLU A 2 -63.96 -4.56 -11.34
C GLU A 2 -63.98 -3.35 -10.42
N GLY A 3 -63.20 -3.38 -9.33
CA GLY A 3 -63.07 -2.24 -8.41
C GLY A 3 -63.47 -2.47 -6.96
N GLU A 4 -63.75 -3.69 -6.50
CA GLU A 4 -63.84 -3.93 -5.05
C GLU A 4 -62.45 -3.85 -4.40
N ALA A 5 -62.32 -2.98 -3.39
CA ALA A 5 -61.07 -2.80 -2.65
C ALA A 5 -60.72 -4.08 -1.91
N ILE A 6 -59.64 -4.74 -2.33
CA ILE A 6 -59.13 -5.94 -1.66
C ILE A 6 -58.41 -5.50 -0.38
N VAL A 7 -59.16 -5.41 0.72
CA VAL A 7 -58.60 -5.14 2.05
C VAL A 7 -58.48 -6.47 2.79
N HIS A 8 -57.37 -7.18 2.59
CA HIS A 8 -57.08 -8.40 3.35
C HIS A 8 -55.88 -8.16 4.29
N PRO A 9 -56.02 -8.36 5.61
CA PRO A 9 -54.95 -8.14 6.59
C PRO A 9 -53.64 -8.88 6.27
N TRP A 10 -53.70 -10.03 5.60
CA TRP A 10 -52.50 -10.75 5.17
C TRP A 10 -51.76 -10.09 4.01
N ILE A 11 -52.44 -9.34 3.14
CA ILE A 11 -51.81 -8.61 2.04
C ILE A 11 -51.00 -7.44 2.60
N ASN A 12 -51.56 -6.70 3.57
CA ASN A 12 -50.82 -5.63 4.26
C ASN A 12 -49.58 -6.17 4.99
N LYS A 13 -49.73 -7.30 5.72
CA LYS A 13 -48.59 -7.97 6.36
C LYS A 13 -47.56 -8.51 5.35
N ALA A 14 -47.99 -8.98 4.20
CA ALA A 14 -47.10 -9.44 3.13
C ALA A 14 -46.34 -8.27 2.49
N LEU A 15 -47.01 -7.14 2.28
CA LEU A 15 -46.41 -5.91 1.77
C LEU A 15 -45.36 -5.35 2.76
N GLU A 16 -45.69 -5.29 4.04
CA GLU A 16 -44.76 -4.88 5.10
C GLU A 16 -43.51 -5.77 5.13
N LYS A 17 -43.68 -7.09 5.07
CA LYS A 17 -42.55 -8.05 4.99
C LYS A 17 -41.71 -7.85 3.72
N ALA A 18 -42.35 -7.58 2.59
CA ALA A 18 -41.65 -7.30 1.34
C ALA A 18 -40.84 -6.00 1.43
N GLN A 19 -41.39 -4.95 2.04
CA GLN A 19 -40.68 -3.69 2.31
C GLN A 19 -39.47 -3.92 3.23
N GLN A 20 -39.65 -4.61 4.36
CA GLN A 20 -38.55 -4.96 5.26
C GLN A 20 -37.42 -5.71 4.53
N LYS A 21 -37.76 -6.62 3.61
CA LYS A 21 -36.76 -7.36 2.81
C LYS A 21 -36.00 -6.46 1.83
N VAL A 22 -36.68 -5.50 1.21
CA VAL A 22 -36.04 -4.51 0.32
C VAL A 22 -35.14 -3.57 1.11
N GLU A 23 -35.58 -3.10 2.28
CA GLU A 23 -34.78 -2.27 3.17
C GLU A 23 -33.55 -3.01 3.68
N ALA A 24 -33.68 -4.26 4.11
CA ALA A 24 -32.55 -5.09 4.52
C ALA A 24 -31.52 -5.24 3.39
N ARG A 25 -31.98 -5.51 2.15
CA ARG A 25 -31.10 -5.57 0.98
C ARG A 25 -30.39 -4.23 0.72
N ASN A 26 -31.11 -3.11 0.81
CA ASN A 26 -30.53 -1.78 0.62
C ASN A 26 -29.53 -1.42 1.74
N TYR A 27 -29.80 -1.86 2.97
CA TYR A 27 -28.89 -1.71 4.10
C TYR A 27 -27.61 -2.51 3.90
N ASP A 28 -27.72 -3.76 3.46
CA ASP A 28 -26.55 -4.61 3.19
C ASP A 28 -25.65 -4.04 2.08
N ILE A 29 -26.27 -3.49 1.01
CA ILE A 29 -25.54 -2.79 -0.05
C ILE A 29 -24.78 -1.58 0.51
N ARG A 30 -25.46 -0.74 1.30
CA ARG A 30 -24.83 0.44 1.93
C ARG A 30 -23.73 0.05 2.91
N LYS A 31 -23.94 -1.01 3.68
CA LYS A 31 -22.93 -1.54 4.62
C LYS A 31 -21.67 -1.97 3.88
N ASN A 32 -21.82 -2.64 2.73
CA ASN A 32 -20.66 -3.03 1.94
C ASN A 32 -19.94 -1.81 1.34
N LEU A 33 -20.67 -0.82 0.82
CA LEU A 33 -20.07 0.44 0.37
C LEU A 33 -19.29 1.14 1.50
N LEU A 34 -19.90 1.24 2.69
CA LEU A 34 -19.28 1.88 3.86
C LEU A 34 -17.98 1.17 4.29
N LYS A 35 -17.88 -0.15 4.11
CA LYS A 35 -16.63 -0.87 4.40
C LYS A 35 -15.49 -0.42 3.48
N TYR A 36 -15.75 -0.23 2.20
CA TYR A 36 -14.75 0.30 1.27
C TYR A 36 -14.38 1.74 1.64
N ASP A 37 -15.38 2.55 1.95
CA ASP A 37 -15.15 3.94 2.41
C ASP A 37 -14.32 3.99 3.69
N ASN A 38 -14.52 3.06 4.63
CA ASN A 38 -13.73 3.00 5.86
C ASN A 38 -12.25 2.73 5.57
N VAL A 39 -11.93 1.80 4.67
CA VAL A 39 -10.53 1.53 4.26
C VAL A 39 -9.91 2.77 3.63
N MET A 40 -10.63 3.41 2.71
CA MET A 40 -10.16 4.63 2.06
C MET A 40 -10.00 5.79 3.06
N ASN A 41 -10.88 5.88 4.06
CA ASN A 41 -10.81 6.88 5.10
C ASN A 41 -9.62 6.65 6.06
N ASP A 42 -9.35 5.40 6.43
CA ASP A 42 -8.20 5.06 7.28
C ASP A 42 -6.88 5.38 6.58
N GLN A 43 -6.75 5.02 5.30
CA GLN A 43 -5.60 5.41 4.47
C GLN A 43 -5.46 6.94 4.37
N ARG A 44 -6.58 7.62 4.10
CA ARG A 44 -6.61 9.09 4.03
C ARG A 44 -6.14 9.71 5.33
N ARG A 45 -6.64 9.24 6.48
CA ARG A 45 -6.26 9.75 7.79
C ARG A 45 -4.76 9.59 8.03
N ALA A 46 -4.21 8.40 7.80
CA ALA A 46 -2.78 8.14 7.98
C ALA A 46 -1.90 9.10 7.15
N ILE A 47 -2.23 9.30 5.86
CA ILE A 47 -1.48 10.21 4.98
C ILE A 47 -1.59 11.67 5.43
N PHE A 48 -2.80 12.11 5.83
CA PHE A 48 -2.98 13.50 6.26
C PHE A 48 -2.32 13.78 7.62
N GLU A 49 -2.29 12.79 8.52
CA GLU A 49 -1.57 12.89 9.80
C GLU A 49 -0.07 13.08 9.55
N GLN A 50 0.56 12.19 8.76
CA GLN A 50 1.97 12.30 8.39
C GLN A 50 2.27 13.62 7.66
N ARG A 51 1.39 14.05 6.75
CA ARG A 51 1.57 15.32 6.03
C ARG A 51 1.56 16.52 6.98
N VAL A 52 0.63 16.56 7.93
CA VAL A 52 0.55 17.66 8.91
C VAL A 52 1.77 17.67 9.81
N GLU A 53 2.27 16.50 10.22
CA GLU A 53 3.52 16.38 10.96
C GLU A 53 4.70 16.98 10.20
N LEU A 54 4.92 16.56 8.95
CA LEU A 54 6.00 17.09 8.11
C LEU A 54 5.88 18.60 7.83
N MET A 55 4.66 19.12 7.65
CA MET A 55 4.44 20.57 7.43
C MET A 55 4.67 21.41 8.69
N ARG A 56 4.63 20.81 9.87
CA ARG A 56 4.84 21.49 11.15
C ARG A 56 6.25 21.33 11.70
N ALA A 57 7.02 20.39 11.17
CA ALA A 57 8.40 20.19 11.55
C ALA A 57 9.26 21.39 11.11
N ASP A 58 10.10 21.88 12.02
CA ASP A 58 11.09 22.92 11.71
C ASP A 58 12.24 22.37 10.86
N ASP A 59 12.54 21.07 11.01
CA ASP A 59 13.54 20.32 10.26
C ASP A 59 13.02 18.92 9.95
N VAL A 60 13.22 18.47 8.71
CA VAL A 60 12.82 17.15 8.20
C VAL A 60 14.02 16.30 7.77
N SER A 61 15.24 16.76 8.05
CA SER A 61 16.49 16.13 7.58
C SER A 61 16.63 14.69 8.05
N GLU A 62 16.31 14.40 9.32
CA GLU A 62 16.34 13.03 9.87
C GLU A 62 15.36 12.11 9.13
N THR A 63 14.11 12.54 8.95
CA THR A 63 13.10 11.76 8.21
C THR A 63 13.52 11.50 6.77
N VAL A 64 14.08 12.51 6.09
CA VAL A 64 14.58 12.35 4.72
C VAL A 64 15.79 11.42 4.67
N GLU A 65 16.67 11.48 5.68
CA GLU A 65 17.80 10.57 5.78
C GLU A 65 17.37 9.12 5.98
N ASP A 66 16.40 8.86 6.85
CA ASP A 66 15.86 7.52 7.07
C ASP A 66 15.17 6.98 5.82
N MET A 67 14.33 7.79 5.16
CA MET A 67 13.70 7.41 3.89
C MET A 67 14.74 7.11 2.81
N ARG A 68 15.81 7.90 2.73
CA ARG A 68 16.91 7.68 1.78
C ARG A 68 17.66 6.39 2.09
N ARG A 69 17.99 6.12 3.36
CA ARG A 69 18.64 4.88 3.79
C ARG A 69 17.80 3.67 3.39
N GLN A 70 16.50 3.70 3.69
CA GLN A 70 15.60 2.62 3.31
C GLN A 70 15.53 2.39 1.80
N VAL A 71 15.47 3.45 0.99
CA VAL A 71 15.49 3.32 -0.48
C VAL A 71 16.80 2.70 -0.98
N ILE A 72 17.94 3.08 -0.38
CA ILE A 72 19.25 2.51 -0.72
C ILE A 72 19.30 1.03 -0.31
N ASP A 73 18.87 0.70 0.91
CA ASP A 73 18.87 -0.68 1.42
C ASP A 73 17.99 -1.60 0.58
N ASP A 74 16.80 -1.15 0.20
CA ASP A 74 15.88 -1.90 -0.68
C ASP A 74 16.49 -2.10 -2.07
N MET A 75 17.17 -1.08 -2.61
CA MET A 75 17.85 -1.14 -3.90
C MET A 75 19.04 -2.11 -3.87
N VAL A 76 19.87 -2.05 -2.84
CA VAL A 76 20.99 -2.98 -2.66
C VAL A 76 20.45 -4.39 -2.46
N SER A 77 19.45 -4.60 -1.60
CA SER A 77 18.88 -5.93 -1.35
C SER A 77 18.25 -6.57 -2.59
N LEU A 78 17.73 -5.77 -3.52
CA LEU A 78 17.16 -6.24 -4.78
C LEU A 78 18.24 -6.81 -5.71
N HIS A 79 19.41 -6.16 -5.78
CA HIS A 79 20.48 -6.48 -6.73
C HIS A 79 21.61 -7.33 -6.13
N VAL A 80 21.78 -7.26 -4.81
CA VAL A 80 22.82 -7.93 -4.01
C VAL A 80 22.14 -8.61 -2.82
N PRO A 81 21.44 -9.74 -3.03
CA PRO A 81 20.74 -10.42 -1.94
C PRO A 81 21.73 -11.02 -0.93
N GLU A 82 21.47 -10.85 0.37
CA GLU A 82 22.39 -11.27 1.47
C GLU A 82 22.86 -12.74 1.41
N LYS A 83 22.09 -13.63 0.80
CA LYS A 83 22.36 -15.09 0.74
C LYS A 83 22.78 -15.56 -0.65
N ALA A 84 22.92 -14.64 -1.59
CA ALA A 84 23.32 -14.95 -2.95
C ALA A 84 24.85 -14.96 -3.05
N TYR A 85 25.39 -15.87 -3.86
CA TYR A 85 26.81 -15.82 -4.20
C TYR A 85 27.08 -14.61 -5.08
N ALA A 86 28.32 -14.12 -5.08
CA ALA A 86 28.71 -12.92 -5.82
C ALA A 86 28.45 -13.04 -7.33
N GLU A 87 28.50 -14.24 -7.92
CA GLU A 87 28.17 -14.46 -9.33
C GLU A 87 26.68 -14.24 -9.66
N GLN A 88 25.83 -14.15 -8.63
CA GLN A 88 24.39 -13.92 -8.76
C GLN A 88 24.01 -12.46 -8.53
N TRP A 89 24.98 -11.58 -8.21
CA TRP A 89 24.73 -10.16 -8.03
C TRP A 89 24.50 -9.46 -9.37
N ASP A 90 23.53 -8.56 -9.42
CA ASP A 90 23.26 -7.69 -10.57
C ASP A 90 23.86 -6.30 -10.36
N LEU A 91 25.18 -6.20 -10.47
CA LEU A 91 25.90 -4.93 -10.28
C LEU A 91 25.61 -3.90 -11.37
N ALA A 92 25.31 -4.38 -12.59
CA ALA A 92 24.90 -3.52 -13.69
C ALA A 92 23.52 -2.90 -13.42
N GLY A 93 22.57 -3.70 -12.91
CA GLY A 93 21.25 -3.24 -12.47
C GLY A 93 21.34 -2.25 -11.31
N LEU A 94 22.18 -2.53 -10.31
CA LEU A 94 22.42 -1.62 -9.19
C LEU A 94 22.96 -0.27 -9.65
N LYS A 95 23.91 -0.26 -10.60
CA LYS A 95 24.47 0.97 -11.17
C LYS A 95 23.42 1.77 -11.94
N GLU A 96 22.59 1.11 -12.73
CA GLU A 96 21.51 1.77 -13.47
C GLU A 96 20.49 2.39 -12.52
N ASP A 97 20.08 1.67 -11.48
CA ASP A 97 19.12 2.17 -10.49
C ASP A 97 19.68 3.31 -9.63
N ALA A 98 20.96 3.25 -9.25
CA ALA A 98 21.63 4.35 -8.55
C ALA A 98 21.64 5.62 -9.42
N LYS A 99 21.95 5.48 -10.71
CA LYS A 99 21.93 6.61 -11.65
C LYS A 99 20.52 7.15 -11.87
N LYS A 100 19.51 6.28 -11.98
CA LYS A 100 18.14 6.68 -12.27
C LYS A 100 17.44 7.32 -11.06
N ASN A 101 17.62 6.74 -9.87
CA ASN A 101 16.87 7.13 -8.68
C ASN A 101 17.62 8.14 -7.81
N LEU A 102 18.96 8.13 -7.82
CA LEU A 102 19.81 8.99 -7.00
C LEU A 102 20.67 9.98 -7.79
N ASP A 103 20.68 9.89 -9.13
CA ASP A 103 21.58 10.66 -10.02
C ASP A 103 23.07 10.47 -9.69
N LEU A 104 23.43 9.25 -9.25
CA LEU A 104 24.80 8.89 -8.90
C LEU A 104 25.36 7.85 -9.89
N ASP A 105 26.47 8.19 -10.54
CA ASP A 105 27.25 7.26 -11.35
C ASP A 105 28.38 6.66 -10.51
N LEU A 106 28.10 5.51 -9.90
CA LEU A 106 28.99 4.86 -8.95
C LEU A 106 29.74 3.69 -9.61
N PRO A 107 31.04 3.50 -9.32
CA PRO A 107 31.83 2.38 -9.81
C PRO A 107 31.59 1.12 -8.95
N VAL A 108 30.34 0.70 -8.80
CA VAL A 108 29.95 -0.46 -7.94
C VAL A 108 30.59 -1.77 -8.39
N GLU A 109 30.84 -1.94 -9.68
CA GLU A 109 31.54 -3.11 -10.25
C GLU A 109 32.99 -3.16 -9.76
N THR A 110 33.68 -2.01 -9.73
CA THR A 110 35.06 -1.93 -9.25
C THR A 110 35.14 -2.21 -7.75
N TRP A 111 34.17 -1.72 -6.96
CA TRP A 111 34.13 -2.00 -5.51
C TRP A 111 33.94 -3.48 -5.22
N ALA A 112 33.09 -4.17 -5.98
CA ALA A 112 32.88 -5.62 -5.84
C ALA A 112 34.09 -6.46 -6.27
N GLU A 113 34.98 -5.92 -7.10
CA GLU A 113 36.25 -6.56 -7.47
C GLU A 113 37.38 -6.28 -6.45
N GLU A 114 37.37 -5.10 -5.83
CA GLU A 114 38.35 -4.67 -4.82
C GLU A 114 38.13 -5.34 -3.46
N GLU A 115 36.87 -5.52 -3.06
CA GLU A 115 36.49 -6.38 -1.95
C GLU A 115 36.42 -7.82 -2.44
N GLY A 116 37.57 -8.50 -2.40
CA GLY A 116 37.67 -9.91 -2.74
C GLY A 116 36.51 -10.71 -2.14
N ILE A 117 35.70 -11.29 -3.01
CA ILE A 117 34.69 -12.29 -2.67
C ILE A 117 35.34 -13.29 -1.70
N ALA A 118 34.76 -13.36 -0.48
CA ALA A 118 35.13 -14.16 0.68
C ALA A 118 35.89 -13.42 1.79
N ASP A 119 35.14 -12.73 2.66
CA ASP A 119 35.29 -13.05 4.07
C ASP A 119 34.92 -14.55 4.23
N GLU A 120 35.93 -15.41 4.09
CA GLU A 120 35.95 -16.74 4.69
C GLU A 120 35.86 -16.59 6.22
N GLU A 121 34.69 -16.23 6.77
CA GLU A 121 34.37 -16.51 8.18
C GLU A 121 32.90 -16.92 8.34
N ILE A 122 32.64 -18.19 8.00
CA ILE A 122 31.83 -19.08 8.86
C ILE A 122 32.81 -20.06 9.53
#